data_AF-A0A3R6Q6T1-F1
#
_entry.id   AF-A0A3R6Q6T1-F1
#
_cell.length_a   1.000
_cell.length_b   1.000
_cell.length_c   1.000
_cell.angle_alpha   90.00
_cell.angle_beta   90.00
_cell.angle_gamma   90.00
#
_symmetry.space_group_name_H-M   'P 1'
#
loop_
_entity.id
_entity.type
_entity.pdbx_description
1 polymer ?
#
loop_
_entity_poly.entity_id
_entity_poly.type
_entity_poly.pdbx_seq_one_letter_code
_entity_poly.pdbx_strand_id
1 'polypeptide(L)'
;MKKILAMLLATVMVVGCFTGCGSDKKNDSSEVVSTEQSGSKEETPELDMSETVKMGILVSDATSAEALAFRTYYTEYIQKQYNVELIYSDELKDAAGETSAIDTFITNNCKAIISFSSFDRAAQIEQCEAAGVYYAVATGTLTDEEYETYKGYEHYVGAIGPSLEVEYQTGYDMANYYLEQGKKNFAIFGGAIPYYTDMHIYRAAGMIAAMVDAGGADANYKGATDEAGIIGQIYADGQIETGAIGDVNIVGYVGGYDMDDAWFGKCAQMAQTPDLEVILAVGNGSDFFGTAIEGTDVKIASVDAYAESYGTAMDGGMLDYLAGKFSASIGPIFIATYRAVLGSPIRTEDGNALALSQGYWVATSPEEFSEYYAVDSSVDSPAYTKGMLDGLLTADYASFEKFVSAYGFKDIQEEAK
;
A
#
# COMPACT_ATOMS: atom_id res chain seq x y z
N MET A 1 10.01 -34.09 14.27
CA MET A 1 9.08 -34.95 15.04
C MET A 1 7.71 -34.30 14.99
N LYS A 2 6.74 -34.95 14.35
CA LYS A 2 5.36 -34.47 14.16
C LYS A 2 4.57 -34.58 15.46
N LYS A 3 3.68 -33.62 15.75
CA LYS A 3 2.53 -33.84 16.63
C LYS A 3 1.26 -33.31 15.95
N ILE A 4 0.34 -34.25 15.78
CA ILE A 4 -1.02 -34.14 15.26
C ILE A 4 -1.94 -34.04 16.48
N LEU A 5 -2.98 -33.18 16.43
CA LEU A 5 -4.15 -33.25 17.31
C LEU A 5 -5.34 -32.63 16.55
N ALA A 6 -6.13 -33.43 15.82
CA ALA A 6 -7.33 -34.16 16.26
C ALA A 6 -8.57 -33.27 16.49
N MET A 7 -9.38 -33.14 15.43
CA MET A 7 -10.74 -32.60 15.43
C MET A 7 -11.72 -33.56 16.14
N LEU A 8 -12.68 -32.99 16.88
CA LEU A 8 -13.81 -33.71 17.47
C LEU A 8 -15.11 -33.12 16.91
N LEU A 9 -15.79 -33.91 16.07
CA LEU A 9 -17.16 -33.66 15.63
C LEU A 9 -18.13 -33.92 16.78
N ALA A 10 -19.05 -32.99 17.03
CA ALA A 10 -20.25 -33.24 17.82
C ALA A 10 -21.49 -33.14 16.91
N THR A 11 -22.10 -34.31 16.68
CA THR A 11 -23.38 -34.51 15.99
C THR A 11 -24.51 -34.11 16.94
N VAL A 12 -25.41 -33.23 16.54
CA VAL A 12 -26.68 -32.99 17.27
C VAL A 12 -27.84 -33.49 16.41
N MET A 13 -28.59 -34.43 17.00
CA MET A 13 -29.76 -35.08 16.43
C MET A 13 -30.97 -34.14 16.37
N VAL A 14 -31.69 -34.23 15.24
CA VAL A 14 -33.04 -33.71 15.02
C VAL A 14 -34.08 -34.67 15.62
N VAL A 15 -35.03 -34.17 16.44
CA VAL A 15 -36.39 -34.73 16.58
C VAL A 15 -37.41 -33.65 17.01
N GLY A 16 -38.39 -33.41 16.14
CA GLY A 16 -39.83 -33.28 16.47
C GLY A 16 -40.42 -31.86 16.46
N CYS A 17 -41.59 -31.55 15.89
CA CYS A 17 -42.74 -32.36 15.48
C CYS A 17 -43.48 -31.69 14.29
N PHE A 18 -44.10 -32.49 13.43
CA PHE A 18 -45.09 -32.07 12.42
C PHE A 18 -46.50 -32.11 13.00
N THR A 19 -47.32 -31.09 12.69
CA THR A 19 -48.79 -31.09 12.43
C THR A 19 -49.21 -29.62 12.17
N GLY A 20 -49.99 -29.21 11.16
CA GLY A 20 -50.69 -29.92 10.10
C GLY A 20 -51.47 -28.96 9.17
N CYS A 21 -51.94 -29.52 8.04
CA CYS A 21 -53.12 -29.21 7.18
C CYS A 21 -53.42 -27.74 6.82
N GLY A 22 -53.36 -27.29 5.55
CA GLY A 22 -54.26 -27.64 4.42
C GLY A 22 -55.35 -26.55 4.29
N SER A 23 -55.58 -25.84 3.18
CA SER A 23 -56.16 -26.32 1.91
C SER A 23 -56.27 -25.16 0.91
N ASP A 24 -56.11 -25.44 -0.39
CA ASP A 24 -56.51 -24.57 -1.50
C ASP A 24 -58.03 -24.39 -1.64
N LYS A 25 -58.47 -23.19 -2.04
CA LYS A 25 -59.70 -22.97 -2.85
C LYS A 25 -59.71 -21.59 -3.51
N LYS A 26 -59.86 -21.57 -4.85
CA LYS A 26 -60.23 -20.42 -5.68
C LYS A 26 -61.71 -20.07 -5.53
N ASN A 27 -62.06 -18.78 -5.40
CA ASN A 27 -62.74 -17.99 -6.45
C ASN A 27 -63.10 -16.57 -5.96
N ASP A 28 -62.60 -15.59 -6.69
CA ASP A 28 -63.28 -14.41 -7.26
C ASP A 28 -64.25 -13.57 -6.41
N SER A 29 -63.82 -12.35 -6.04
CA SER A 29 -64.62 -11.14 -6.18
C SER A 29 -63.75 -9.89 -5.98
N SER A 30 -63.88 -8.97 -6.92
CA SER A 30 -63.30 -7.63 -6.99
C SER A 30 -63.46 -6.79 -5.72
N GLU A 31 -62.36 -6.30 -5.18
CA GLU A 31 -62.31 -5.02 -4.46
C GLU A 31 -60.96 -4.35 -4.73
N VAL A 32 -61.03 -3.14 -5.27
CA VAL A 32 -59.90 -2.27 -5.54
C VAL A 32 -59.44 -1.69 -4.21
N VAL A 33 -58.29 -2.13 -3.72
CA VAL A 33 -57.57 -1.45 -2.63
C VAL A 33 -56.16 -1.15 -3.12
N SER A 34 -55.96 0.14 -3.39
CA SER A 34 -54.67 0.77 -3.64
C SER A 34 -53.71 0.44 -2.49
N THR A 35 -52.71 -0.39 -2.77
CA THR A 35 -51.55 -0.58 -1.89
C THR A 35 -50.44 0.31 -2.40
N GLU A 36 -50.27 1.45 -1.73
CA GLU A 36 -49.06 2.25 -1.85
C GLU A 36 -47.86 1.39 -1.43
N GLN A 37 -46.97 1.19 -2.39
CA GLN A 37 -45.67 0.59 -2.19
C GLN A 37 -44.83 1.58 -1.36
N SER A 38 -44.85 1.41 -0.04
CA SER A 38 -43.90 2.07 0.86
C SER A 38 -42.52 1.49 0.56
N GLY A 39 -41.79 2.16 -0.33
CA GLY A 39 -40.35 1.99 -0.43
C GLY A 39 -39.75 2.52 0.86
N SER A 40 -39.28 1.63 1.72
CA SER A 40 -38.35 1.99 2.79
C SER A 40 -37.10 2.55 2.11
N LYS A 41 -36.97 3.88 2.10
CA LYS A 41 -35.64 4.50 2.00
C LYS A 41 -34.88 3.98 3.20
N GLU A 42 -33.84 3.21 2.99
CA GLU A 42 -32.80 3.06 4.00
C GLU A 42 -32.34 4.46 4.35
N GLU A 43 -32.62 4.91 5.58
CA GLU A 43 -32.01 6.12 6.11
C GLU A 43 -30.51 5.85 6.20
N THR A 44 -29.72 6.59 5.44
CA THR A 44 -28.27 6.60 5.58
C THR A 44 -27.93 6.86 7.05
N PRO A 45 -27.15 5.99 7.72
CA PRO A 45 -26.82 6.19 9.13
C PRO A 45 -26.19 7.57 9.31
N GLU A 46 -26.78 8.41 10.15
CA GLU A 46 -26.19 9.70 10.51
C GLU A 46 -24.98 9.42 11.41
N LEU A 47 -23.77 9.68 10.90
CA LEU A 47 -22.53 9.46 11.65
C LEU A 47 -22.35 10.58 12.68
N ASP A 48 -22.26 10.21 13.97
CA ASP A 48 -22.04 11.18 15.05
C ASP A 48 -20.56 11.59 15.14
N MET A 49 -20.21 12.66 14.44
CA MET A 49 -18.86 13.26 14.47
C MET A 49 -18.71 14.36 15.54
N SER A 50 -19.63 14.46 16.50
CA SER A 50 -19.61 15.53 17.51
C SER A 50 -18.52 15.33 18.57
N GLU A 51 -18.15 14.08 18.86
CA GLU A 51 -17.09 13.72 19.79
C GLU A 51 -15.75 13.56 19.08
N THR A 52 -14.67 13.98 19.75
CA THR A 52 -13.32 13.81 19.21
C THR A 52 -12.88 12.34 19.26
N VAL A 53 -12.54 11.78 18.10
CA VAL A 53 -11.97 10.43 18.01
C VAL A 53 -10.46 10.50 18.21
N LYS A 54 -9.92 9.73 19.16
CA LYS A 54 -8.45 9.55 19.29
C LYS A 54 -7.99 8.35 18.46
N MET A 55 -6.97 8.55 17.62
CA MET A 55 -6.35 7.47 16.85
C MET A 55 -4.84 7.44 17.03
N GLY A 56 -4.28 6.24 17.16
CA GLY A 56 -2.84 6.02 17.15
C GLY A 56 -2.29 5.94 15.72
N ILE A 57 -1.09 6.47 15.50
CA ILE A 57 -0.34 6.31 14.25
C ILE A 57 0.99 5.62 14.57
N LEU A 58 1.20 4.40 14.06
CA LEU A 58 2.50 3.72 14.18
C LEU A 58 3.45 4.25 13.12
N VAL A 59 4.62 4.73 13.55
CA VAL A 59 5.63 5.39 12.71
C VAL A 59 6.81 4.46 12.50
N SER A 60 7.04 4.01 11.26
CA SER A 60 8.22 3.22 10.88
C SER A 60 9.45 4.09 10.57
N ASP A 61 9.21 5.27 10.02
CA ASP A 61 10.20 6.27 9.67
C ASP A 61 9.63 7.66 9.95
N ALA A 62 10.40 8.53 10.59
CA ALA A 62 10.01 9.90 10.90
C ALA A 62 10.71 10.96 10.02
N THR A 63 11.55 10.54 9.07
CA THR A 63 12.53 11.42 8.43
C THR A 63 12.50 11.44 6.91
N SER A 64 12.09 10.37 6.21
CA SER A 64 11.99 10.43 4.75
C SER A 64 10.98 11.46 4.28
N ALA A 65 11.18 11.92 3.03
CA ALA A 65 10.23 12.82 2.40
C ALA A 65 8.81 12.21 2.33
N GLU A 66 8.71 10.90 2.10
CA GLU A 66 7.45 10.16 2.13
C GLU A 66 6.76 10.23 3.50
N ALA A 67 7.47 9.86 4.57
CA ALA A 67 6.93 9.89 5.92
C ALA A 67 6.48 11.30 6.33
N LEU A 68 7.27 12.32 5.98
CA LEU A 68 6.97 13.72 6.27
C LEU A 68 5.77 14.23 5.47
N ALA A 69 5.61 13.83 4.21
CA ALA A 69 4.48 14.20 3.36
C ALA A 69 3.17 13.60 3.92
N PHE A 70 3.17 12.31 4.28
CA PHE A 70 2.02 11.67 4.93
C PHE A 70 1.67 12.31 6.26
N ARG A 71 2.67 12.60 7.09
CA ARG A 71 2.45 13.29 8.36
C ARG A 71 1.84 14.68 8.13
N THR A 72 2.37 15.45 7.19
CA THR A 72 1.87 16.78 6.83
C THR A 72 0.41 16.72 6.38
N TYR A 73 0.07 15.79 5.49
CA TYR A 73 -1.32 15.59 5.06
C TYR A 73 -2.26 15.30 6.24
N TYR A 74 -1.87 14.43 7.16
CA TYR A 74 -2.68 14.15 8.34
C TYR A 74 -2.78 15.32 9.32
N THR A 75 -1.66 15.94 9.70
CA THR A 75 -1.65 16.99 10.73
C THR A 75 -2.15 18.33 10.23
N GLU A 76 -1.89 18.67 8.97
CA GLU A 76 -2.20 19.98 8.41
C GLU A 76 -3.48 19.99 7.58
N TYR A 77 -3.93 18.86 7.05
CA TYR A 77 -5.19 18.76 6.33
C TYR A 77 -6.25 18.00 7.15
N ILE A 78 -6.09 16.70 7.35
CA ILE A 78 -7.14 15.83 7.93
C ILE A 78 -7.60 16.32 9.32
N GLN A 79 -6.68 16.61 10.24
CA GLN A 79 -7.04 17.07 11.59
C GLN A 79 -7.77 18.43 11.62
N LYS A 80 -7.66 19.26 10.57
CA LYS A 80 -8.42 20.52 10.47
C LYS A 80 -9.85 20.30 9.93
N GLN A 81 -10.11 19.18 9.27
CA GLN A 81 -11.37 18.89 8.58
C GLN A 81 -12.28 17.93 9.37
N TYR A 82 -11.70 17.06 10.19
CA TYR A 82 -12.40 16.02 10.94
C TYR A 82 -12.15 16.16 12.43
N ASN A 83 -13.14 15.77 13.25
CA ASN A 83 -13.03 15.82 14.71
C ASN A 83 -12.20 14.64 15.23
N VAL A 84 -10.89 14.71 15.01
CA VAL A 84 -9.94 13.65 15.31
C VAL A 84 -8.66 14.19 15.96
N GLU A 85 -8.15 13.46 16.94
CA GLU A 85 -6.84 13.67 17.55
C GLU A 85 -5.93 12.50 17.16
N LEU A 86 -4.87 12.79 16.41
CA LEU A 86 -3.88 11.80 16.00
C LEU A 86 -2.70 11.79 16.97
N ILE A 87 -2.41 10.63 17.54
CA ILE A 87 -1.32 10.41 18.49
C ILE A 87 -0.28 9.53 17.79
N TYR A 88 0.92 10.06 17.58
CA TYR A 88 2.00 9.36 16.89
C TYR A 88 2.87 8.61 17.89
N SER A 89 3.35 7.43 17.50
CA SER A 89 4.47 6.79 18.19
C SER A 89 5.76 7.54 17.89
N ASP A 90 6.80 7.28 18.69
CA ASP A 90 8.16 7.49 18.22
C ASP A 90 8.48 6.55 17.05
N GLU A 91 9.57 6.82 16.34
CA GLU A 91 10.05 5.96 15.24
C GLU A 91 10.38 4.55 15.74
N LEU A 92 9.74 3.55 15.14
CA LEU A 92 9.79 2.16 15.56
C LEU A 92 10.95 1.42 14.86
N LYS A 93 11.59 0.51 15.60
CA LYS A 93 12.77 -0.23 15.13
C LYS A 93 12.59 -1.74 15.07
N ASP A 94 11.55 -2.25 15.72
CA ASP A 94 11.26 -3.67 15.82
C ASP A 94 9.81 -3.92 16.27
N ALA A 95 9.42 -5.20 16.23
CA ALA A 95 8.10 -5.68 16.63
C ALA A 95 7.76 -5.45 18.12
N ALA A 96 8.78 -5.42 19.00
CA ALA A 96 8.56 -5.16 20.42
C ALA A 96 8.19 -3.69 20.67
N GLY A 97 8.81 -2.77 19.91
CA GLY A 97 8.44 -1.36 19.84
C GLY A 97 7.01 -1.17 19.36
N GLU A 98 6.60 -1.87 18.28
CA GLU A 98 5.22 -1.83 17.77
C GLU A 98 4.21 -2.24 18.86
N THR A 99 4.44 -3.38 19.51
CA THR A 99 3.57 -3.90 20.58
C THR A 99 3.44 -2.89 21.73
N SER A 100 4.56 -2.29 22.13
CA SER A 100 4.62 -1.30 23.23
C SER A 100 3.92 0.01 22.87
N ALA A 101 4.01 0.44 21.62
CA ALA A 101 3.32 1.63 21.12
C ALA A 101 1.79 1.39 21.07
N ILE A 102 1.35 0.20 20.64
CA ILE A 102 -0.07 -0.19 20.67
C ILE A 102 -0.61 -0.15 22.10
N ASP A 103 0.09 -0.73 23.08
CA ASP A 103 -0.31 -0.67 24.50
C ASP A 103 -0.43 0.77 25.02
N THR A 104 0.48 1.65 24.56
CA THR A 104 0.45 3.07 24.89
C THR A 104 -0.77 3.76 24.28
N PHE A 105 -1.11 3.47 23.02
CA PHE A 105 -2.32 4.01 22.38
C PHE A 105 -3.60 3.54 23.07
N ILE A 106 -3.69 2.25 23.42
CA ILE A 106 -4.81 1.68 24.17
C ILE A 106 -4.96 2.41 25.52
N THR A 107 -3.86 2.61 26.24
CA THR A 107 -3.84 3.35 27.52
C THR A 107 -4.29 4.81 27.37
N ASN A 108 -4.01 5.42 26.22
CA ASN A 108 -4.45 6.78 25.88
C ASN A 108 -5.88 6.85 25.31
N ASN A 109 -6.63 5.75 25.36
CA ASN A 109 -8.00 5.62 24.86
C ASN A 109 -8.14 5.86 23.34
N CYS A 110 -7.09 5.57 22.56
CA CYS A 110 -7.25 5.49 21.11
C CYS A 110 -8.29 4.43 20.74
N LYS A 111 -9.20 4.79 19.83
CA LYS A 111 -10.26 3.90 19.33
C LYS A 111 -9.85 3.15 18.06
N ALA A 112 -8.84 3.66 17.39
CA ALA A 112 -8.24 3.02 16.25
C ALA A 112 -6.74 3.29 16.18
N ILE A 113 -6.04 2.48 15.39
CA ILE A 113 -4.63 2.60 15.06
C ILE A 113 -4.48 2.46 13.54
N ILE A 114 -3.82 3.42 12.90
CA ILE A 114 -3.41 3.36 11.50
C ILE A 114 -1.91 3.10 11.47
N SER A 115 -1.50 1.98 10.88
CA SER A 115 -0.10 1.55 10.88
C SER A 115 0.60 1.88 9.57
N PHE A 116 1.76 2.54 9.70
CA PHE A 116 2.78 2.64 8.66
C PHE A 116 3.95 1.69 8.93
N SER A 117 3.81 0.79 9.89
CA SER A 117 4.84 -0.15 10.33
C SER A 117 4.48 -1.60 9.99
N SER A 118 5.49 -2.45 9.86
CA SER A 118 5.32 -3.84 9.39
C SER A 118 6.34 -4.83 9.93
N PHE A 119 6.92 -4.60 11.11
CA PHE A 119 7.89 -5.55 11.70
C PHE A 119 7.21 -6.87 12.12
N ASP A 120 6.02 -6.81 12.71
CA ASP A 120 5.17 -8.00 12.96
C ASP A 120 3.68 -7.65 12.79
N ARG A 121 3.19 -7.82 11.55
CA ARG A 121 1.81 -7.47 11.19
C ARG A 121 0.78 -8.34 11.92
N ALA A 122 1.07 -9.62 12.09
CA ALA A 122 0.22 -10.58 12.79
C ALA A 122 -0.01 -10.13 14.24
N ALA A 123 1.08 -9.86 14.98
CA ALA A 123 0.99 -9.43 16.36
C ALA A 123 0.23 -8.11 16.52
N GLN A 124 0.44 -7.14 15.61
CA GLN A 124 -0.29 -5.87 15.61
C GLN A 124 -1.80 -6.06 15.47
N ILE A 125 -2.24 -6.88 14.50
CA ILE A 125 -3.66 -7.17 14.25
C ILE A 125 -4.27 -7.91 15.44
N GLU A 126 -3.63 -8.97 15.92
CA GLU A 126 -4.15 -9.79 17.01
C GLU A 126 -4.25 -9.01 18.33
N GLN A 127 -3.28 -8.15 18.64
CA GLN A 127 -3.31 -7.31 19.84
C GLN A 127 -4.47 -6.30 19.79
N CYS A 128 -4.68 -5.67 18.65
CA CYS A 128 -5.76 -4.70 18.47
C CYS A 128 -7.15 -5.37 18.51
N GLU A 129 -7.29 -6.54 17.88
CA GLU A 129 -8.51 -7.35 17.93
C GLU A 129 -8.85 -7.73 19.38
N ALA A 130 -7.86 -8.23 20.13
CA ALA A 130 -8.06 -8.60 21.54
C ALA A 130 -8.43 -7.41 22.44
N ALA A 131 -7.99 -6.20 22.08
CA ALA A 131 -8.27 -4.96 22.81
C ALA A 131 -9.57 -4.27 22.37
N GLY A 132 -10.22 -4.71 21.30
CA GLY A 132 -11.38 -4.04 20.72
C GLY A 132 -11.04 -2.67 20.12
N VAL A 133 -9.82 -2.52 19.59
CA VAL A 133 -9.33 -1.28 18.95
C VAL A 133 -9.20 -1.53 17.46
N TYR A 134 -9.78 -0.65 16.64
CA TYR A 134 -9.71 -0.81 15.19
C TYR A 134 -8.28 -0.69 14.68
N TYR A 135 -7.86 -1.59 13.79
CA TYR A 135 -6.52 -1.58 13.21
C TYR A 135 -6.60 -1.53 11.69
N ALA A 136 -5.84 -0.61 11.10
CA ALA A 136 -5.79 -0.36 9.68
C ALA A 136 -4.34 -0.30 9.19
N VAL A 137 -4.11 -0.80 7.97
CA VAL A 137 -2.80 -0.74 7.31
C VAL A 137 -2.84 0.35 6.25
N ALA A 138 -1.97 1.35 6.41
CA ALA A 138 -1.74 2.36 5.39
C ALA A 138 -0.54 1.98 4.52
N THR A 139 -0.59 2.38 3.24
CA THR A 139 0.53 2.37 2.28
C THR A 139 1.21 1.01 2.06
N GLY A 140 0.51 -0.08 2.38
CA GLY A 140 0.93 -1.44 2.11
C GLY A 140 -0.26 -2.39 2.13
N THR A 141 0.03 -3.67 1.94
CA THR A 141 -0.94 -4.75 1.94
C THR A 141 -0.52 -5.85 2.92
N LEU A 142 -1.35 -6.88 3.05
CA LEU A 142 -0.98 -8.19 3.57
C LEU A 142 -0.66 -9.11 2.38
N THR A 143 0.04 -10.20 2.65
CA THR A 143 0.05 -11.35 1.75
C THR A 143 -1.33 -12.00 1.69
N ASP A 144 -1.63 -12.77 0.64
CA ASP A 144 -2.90 -13.48 0.51
C ASP A 144 -3.16 -14.43 1.71
N GLU A 145 -2.13 -15.10 2.20
CA GLU A 145 -2.23 -16.02 3.35
C GLU A 145 -2.59 -15.27 4.64
N GLU A 146 -1.95 -14.14 4.91
CA GLU A 146 -2.27 -13.31 6.05
C GLU A 146 -3.66 -12.70 5.93
N TYR A 147 -4.04 -12.20 4.74
CA TYR A 147 -5.36 -11.63 4.53
C TYR A 147 -6.46 -12.68 4.77
N GLU A 148 -6.32 -13.89 4.22
CA GLU A 148 -7.27 -14.98 4.47
C GLU A 148 -7.40 -15.32 5.97
N THR A 149 -6.32 -15.16 6.74
CA THR A 149 -6.31 -15.39 8.18
C THR A 149 -7.08 -14.32 8.95
N TYR A 150 -6.91 -13.04 8.60
CA TYR A 150 -7.41 -11.92 9.42
C TYR A 150 -8.65 -11.22 8.86
N LYS A 151 -9.04 -11.46 7.60
CA LYS A 151 -10.12 -10.72 6.93
C LYS A 151 -11.47 -10.75 7.66
N GLY A 152 -11.72 -11.76 8.48
CA GLY A 152 -12.95 -11.89 9.26
C GLY A 152 -12.93 -11.23 10.65
N TYR A 153 -11.82 -10.59 11.05
CA TYR A 153 -11.69 -9.96 12.37
C TYR A 153 -12.54 -8.69 12.48
N GLU A 154 -13.20 -8.51 13.64
CA GLU A 154 -14.18 -7.45 13.85
C GLU A 154 -13.54 -6.06 13.89
N HIS A 155 -12.32 -5.96 14.43
CA HIS A 155 -11.60 -4.71 14.58
C HIS A 155 -10.50 -4.53 13.54
N TYR A 156 -10.25 -5.53 12.67
CA TYR A 156 -9.40 -5.33 11.52
C TYR A 156 -10.17 -4.58 10.41
N VAL A 157 -9.81 -3.32 10.17
CA VAL A 157 -10.43 -2.47 9.13
C VAL A 157 -10.01 -2.94 7.73
N GLY A 158 -8.75 -3.35 7.59
CA GLY A 158 -8.17 -3.76 6.31
C GLY A 158 -6.93 -2.97 5.94
N ALA A 159 -6.55 -3.09 4.67
CA ALA A 159 -5.41 -2.42 4.07
C ALA A 159 -5.83 -1.62 2.83
N ILE A 160 -5.25 -0.42 2.69
CA ILE A 160 -5.29 0.35 1.45
C ILE A 160 -3.89 0.88 1.16
N GLY A 161 -3.38 0.51 0.00
CA GLY A 161 -2.03 0.83 -0.46
C GLY A 161 -1.73 0.06 -1.74
N PRO A 162 -0.49 0.11 -2.24
CA PRO A 162 -0.08 -0.78 -3.32
C PRO A 162 -0.24 -2.23 -2.90
N SER A 163 -0.93 -3.02 -3.72
CA SER A 163 -0.88 -4.48 -3.64
C SER A 163 0.50 -4.98 -4.09
N LEU A 164 0.86 -6.20 -3.70
CA LEU A 164 2.12 -6.82 -4.14
C LEU A 164 2.22 -6.92 -5.67
N GLU A 165 1.09 -7.14 -6.34
CA GLU A 165 0.99 -7.08 -7.81
C GLU A 165 1.32 -5.69 -8.35
N VAL A 166 0.78 -4.63 -7.76
CA VAL A 166 1.11 -3.25 -8.16
C VAL A 166 2.59 -2.94 -7.87
N GLU A 167 3.16 -3.44 -6.79
CA GLU A 167 4.59 -3.30 -6.51
C GLU A 167 5.45 -3.98 -7.56
N TYR A 168 5.10 -5.20 -7.95
CA TYR A 168 5.74 -5.93 -9.03
C TYR A 168 5.62 -5.19 -10.36
N GLN A 169 4.41 -4.80 -10.74
CA GLN A 169 4.17 -4.09 -12.00
C GLN A 169 4.91 -2.75 -12.05
N THR A 170 5.00 -2.03 -10.93
CA THR A 170 5.76 -0.77 -10.84
C THR A 170 7.24 -1.00 -11.15
N GLY A 171 7.84 -2.07 -10.61
CA GLY A 171 9.22 -2.45 -10.94
C GLY A 171 9.39 -2.90 -12.38
N TYR A 172 8.43 -3.66 -12.90
CA TYR A 172 8.43 -4.13 -14.28
C TYR A 172 8.36 -2.97 -15.28
N ASP A 173 7.43 -2.04 -15.10
CA ASP A 173 7.25 -0.86 -15.94
C ASP A 173 8.46 0.06 -15.89
N MET A 174 9.04 0.25 -14.69
CA MET A 174 10.25 1.05 -14.53
C MET A 174 11.43 0.47 -15.33
N ALA A 175 11.68 -0.83 -15.24
CA ALA A 175 12.76 -1.44 -16.01
C ALA A 175 12.48 -1.40 -17.52
N ASN A 176 11.24 -1.70 -17.92
CA ASN A 176 10.83 -1.68 -19.32
C ASN A 176 10.97 -0.32 -19.98
N TYR A 177 10.68 0.76 -19.25
CA TYR A 177 10.89 2.13 -19.74
C TYR A 177 12.30 2.33 -20.34
N TYR A 178 13.34 1.77 -19.71
CA TYR A 178 14.72 1.87 -20.21
C TYR A 178 15.08 0.76 -21.20
N LEU A 179 14.56 -0.46 -21.03
CA LEU A 179 14.80 -1.56 -21.96
C LEU A 179 14.29 -1.23 -23.37
N GLU A 180 13.12 -0.57 -23.47
CA GLU A 180 12.56 -0.09 -24.74
C GLU A 180 13.42 0.99 -25.41
N GLN A 181 14.22 1.73 -24.63
CA GLN A 181 15.21 2.68 -25.13
C GLN A 181 16.53 2.01 -25.53
N GLY A 182 16.63 0.68 -25.40
CA GLY A 182 17.80 -0.10 -25.77
C GLY A 182 18.88 -0.17 -24.70
N LYS A 183 18.59 0.25 -23.46
CA LYS A 183 19.51 0.09 -22.31
C LYS A 183 19.67 -1.39 -21.98
N LYS A 184 20.89 -1.80 -21.63
CA LYS A 184 21.27 -3.20 -21.37
C LYS A 184 22.01 -3.40 -20.06
N ASN A 185 22.61 -2.36 -19.47
CA ASN A 185 23.40 -2.50 -18.24
C ASN A 185 22.79 -1.73 -17.07
N PHE A 186 22.28 -2.47 -16.10
CA PHE A 186 21.54 -1.95 -14.96
C PHE A 186 22.25 -2.25 -13.65
N ALA A 187 22.14 -1.35 -12.68
CA ALA A 187 22.39 -1.67 -11.28
C ALA A 187 21.07 -1.59 -10.51
N ILE A 188 20.90 -2.40 -9.48
CA ILE A 188 19.70 -2.40 -8.64
C ILE A 188 20.04 -1.93 -7.23
N PHE A 189 19.42 -0.84 -6.80
CA PHE A 189 19.33 -0.53 -5.38
C PHE A 189 18.13 -1.25 -4.78
N GLY A 190 18.39 -2.26 -3.95
CA GLY A 190 17.39 -3.18 -3.42
C GLY A 190 16.75 -2.79 -2.10
N GLY A 191 17.05 -1.61 -1.54
CA GLY A 191 16.42 -1.11 -0.31
C GLY A 191 16.39 -2.18 0.79
N ALA A 192 15.21 -2.46 1.35
CA ALA A 192 15.02 -3.41 2.46
C ALA A 192 14.89 -4.90 2.05
N ILE A 193 15.34 -5.31 0.86
CA ILE A 193 15.41 -6.75 0.50
C ILE A 193 16.17 -7.59 1.54
N PRO A 194 17.32 -7.16 2.12
CA PRO A 194 18.01 -7.90 3.17
C PRO A 194 17.20 -8.09 4.47
N TYR A 195 16.12 -7.31 4.63
CA TYR A 195 15.19 -7.39 5.76
C TYR A 195 13.88 -8.10 5.38
N TYR A 196 13.82 -8.72 4.20
CA TYR A 196 12.67 -9.45 3.69
C TYR A 196 11.39 -8.62 3.58
N THR A 197 11.52 -7.34 3.26
CA THR A 197 10.36 -6.49 2.98
C THR A 197 9.76 -6.81 1.62
N ASP A 198 8.55 -7.37 1.61
CA ASP A 198 7.85 -7.86 0.40
C ASP A 198 7.76 -6.80 -0.69
N MET A 199 7.37 -5.57 -0.33
CA MET A 199 7.31 -4.41 -1.25
C MET A 199 8.57 -4.26 -2.11
N HIS A 200 9.76 -4.31 -1.50
CA HIS A 200 11.02 -4.15 -2.23
C HIS A 200 11.41 -5.39 -3.02
N ILE A 201 11.07 -6.58 -2.52
CA ILE A 201 11.28 -7.84 -3.23
C ILE A 201 10.45 -7.88 -4.50
N TYR A 202 9.16 -7.53 -4.42
CA TYR A 202 8.25 -7.55 -5.57
C TYR A 202 8.65 -6.51 -6.62
N ARG A 203 9.00 -5.28 -6.23
CA ARG A 203 9.56 -4.28 -7.16
C ARG A 203 10.80 -4.80 -7.88
N ALA A 204 11.77 -5.36 -7.16
CA ALA A 204 12.99 -5.91 -7.77
C ALA A 204 12.69 -7.12 -8.67
N ALA A 205 11.74 -7.98 -8.27
CA ALA A 205 11.30 -9.10 -9.08
C ALA A 205 10.68 -8.64 -10.41
N GLY A 206 9.85 -7.59 -10.38
CA GLY A 206 9.29 -6.97 -11.58
C GLY A 206 10.38 -6.44 -12.52
N MET A 207 11.37 -5.73 -11.96
CA MET A 207 12.52 -5.24 -12.73
C MET A 207 13.26 -6.40 -13.42
N ILE A 208 13.53 -7.48 -12.68
CA ILE A 208 14.24 -8.65 -13.19
C ILE A 208 13.41 -9.39 -14.24
N ALA A 209 12.10 -9.52 -14.05
CA ALA A 209 11.21 -10.14 -15.01
C ALA A 209 11.17 -9.38 -16.35
N ALA A 210 11.13 -8.05 -16.31
CA ALA A 210 11.27 -7.22 -17.51
C ALA A 210 12.61 -7.46 -18.23
N MET A 211 13.71 -7.62 -17.47
CA MET A 211 15.02 -7.96 -18.05
C MET A 211 15.05 -9.38 -18.65
N VAL A 212 14.36 -10.35 -18.03
CA VAL A 212 14.20 -11.71 -18.58
C VAL A 212 13.44 -11.65 -19.91
N ASP A 213 12.32 -10.94 -19.96
CA ASP A 213 11.51 -10.79 -21.17
C ASP A 213 12.30 -10.12 -22.31
N ALA A 214 13.09 -9.09 -21.99
CA ALA A 214 13.91 -8.36 -22.95
C ALA A 214 15.26 -9.04 -23.27
N GLY A 215 15.65 -10.05 -22.50
CA GLY A 215 16.96 -10.70 -22.57
C GLY A 215 17.09 -11.76 -23.67
N GLY A 216 16.00 -12.14 -24.34
CA GLY A 216 15.98 -13.13 -25.41
C GLY A 216 15.59 -14.54 -24.94
N ALA A 217 15.58 -15.51 -25.87
CA ALA A 217 14.91 -16.80 -25.68
C ALA A 217 15.46 -17.67 -24.52
N ASP A 218 16.72 -17.51 -24.16
CA ASP A 218 17.38 -18.28 -23.08
C ASP A 218 17.60 -17.45 -21.80
N ALA A 219 17.07 -16.23 -21.74
CA ALA A 219 17.19 -15.36 -20.59
C ALA A 219 16.47 -15.94 -19.38
N ASN A 220 17.15 -15.88 -18.23
CA ASN A 220 16.63 -16.37 -16.96
C ASN A 220 17.39 -15.69 -15.82
N TYR A 221 16.74 -15.61 -14.66
CA TYR A 221 17.37 -15.19 -13.41
C TYR A 221 17.56 -16.41 -12.52
N LYS A 222 18.80 -16.91 -12.41
CA LYS A 222 19.13 -18.13 -11.64
C LYS A 222 18.24 -19.34 -12.01
N GLY A 223 17.95 -19.50 -13.29
CA GLY A 223 17.08 -20.56 -13.82
C GLY A 223 15.58 -20.27 -13.73
N ALA A 224 15.16 -19.17 -13.12
CA ALA A 224 13.77 -18.73 -13.11
C ALA A 224 13.45 -17.86 -14.33
N THR A 225 12.25 -18.04 -14.88
CA THR A 225 11.75 -17.28 -16.04
C THR A 225 10.36 -16.68 -15.79
N ASP A 226 9.80 -16.90 -14.60
CA ASP A 226 8.49 -16.41 -14.21
C ASP A 226 8.58 -15.68 -12.85
N GLU A 227 7.55 -14.89 -12.57
CA GLU A 227 7.45 -14.07 -11.36
C GLU A 227 7.69 -14.89 -10.08
N ALA A 228 6.94 -15.99 -9.89
CA ALA A 228 7.04 -16.80 -8.68
C ALA A 228 8.45 -17.39 -8.48
N GLY A 229 9.09 -17.84 -9.57
CA GLY A 229 10.45 -18.32 -9.54
C GLY A 229 11.45 -17.22 -9.16
N ILE A 230 11.33 -16.03 -9.75
CA ILE A 230 12.21 -14.89 -9.49
C ILE A 230 12.07 -14.44 -8.04
N ILE A 231 10.84 -14.23 -7.56
CA ILE A 231 10.54 -13.88 -6.16
C ILE A 231 11.16 -14.92 -5.22
N GLY A 232 10.96 -16.22 -5.51
CA GLY A 232 11.54 -17.31 -4.73
C GLY A 232 13.07 -17.28 -4.65
N GLN A 233 13.75 -16.88 -5.73
CA GLN A 233 15.21 -16.71 -5.73
C GLN A 233 15.66 -15.55 -4.85
N ILE A 234 14.95 -14.42 -4.89
CA ILE A 234 15.28 -13.23 -4.06
C ILE A 234 15.08 -13.57 -2.57
N TYR A 235 13.99 -14.25 -2.19
CA TYR A 235 13.80 -14.73 -0.81
C TYR A 235 14.87 -15.72 -0.38
N ALA A 236 15.32 -16.61 -1.27
CA ALA A 236 16.33 -17.61 -0.91
C ALA A 236 17.68 -16.96 -0.56
N ASP A 237 18.02 -15.85 -1.23
CA ASP A 237 19.31 -15.20 -1.07
C ASP A 237 19.29 -14.00 -0.11
N GLY A 238 18.14 -13.34 0.06
CA GLY A 238 18.02 -12.06 0.77
C GLY A 238 18.77 -10.91 0.08
N GLN A 239 19.04 -11.03 -1.21
CA GLN A 239 19.77 -10.07 -2.06
C GLN A 239 19.55 -10.37 -3.55
N ILE A 240 20.08 -9.51 -4.43
CA ILE A 240 20.09 -9.76 -5.88
C ILE A 240 21.47 -10.24 -6.33
N GLU A 241 21.53 -11.40 -6.99
CA GLU A 241 22.71 -11.84 -7.74
C GLU A 241 22.92 -10.99 -9.01
N THR A 242 24.14 -10.47 -9.19
CA THR A 242 24.54 -9.73 -10.39
C THR A 242 25.00 -10.68 -11.49
N GLY A 243 24.86 -10.28 -12.74
CA GLY A 243 25.24 -11.09 -13.89
C GLY A 243 24.38 -10.85 -15.14
N ALA A 244 24.63 -11.66 -16.16
CA ALA A 244 23.87 -11.61 -17.40
C ALA A 244 22.50 -12.31 -17.26
N ILE A 245 21.48 -11.66 -17.79
CA ILE A 245 20.11 -12.15 -18.01
C ILE A 245 19.90 -12.12 -19.52
N GLY A 246 20.40 -13.16 -20.21
CA GLY A 246 20.49 -13.17 -21.67
C GLY A 246 21.35 -12.01 -22.18
N ASP A 247 20.76 -11.14 -23.01
CA ASP A 247 21.42 -9.96 -23.58
C ASP A 247 21.42 -8.72 -22.67
N VAL A 248 20.80 -8.79 -21.48
CA VAL A 248 20.73 -7.72 -20.47
C VAL A 248 21.63 -8.07 -19.29
N ASN A 249 22.17 -7.09 -18.56
CA ASN A 249 23.07 -7.30 -17.43
C ASN A 249 22.61 -6.54 -16.19
N ILE A 250 22.66 -7.22 -15.04
CA ILE A 250 22.72 -6.58 -13.73
C ILE A 250 24.19 -6.47 -13.36
N VAL A 251 24.77 -5.27 -13.43
CA VAL A 251 26.20 -5.03 -13.21
C VAL A 251 26.54 -4.64 -11.76
N GLY A 252 25.54 -4.26 -10.97
CA GLY A 252 25.73 -3.84 -9.59
C GLY A 252 24.49 -4.06 -8.72
N TYR A 253 24.72 -4.29 -7.42
CA TYR A 253 23.67 -4.40 -6.41
C TYR A 253 24.13 -3.81 -5.08
N VAL A 254 23.25 -3.04 -4.45
CA VAL A 254 23.36 -2.63 -3.04
C VAL A 254 21.99 -2.77 -2.40
N GLY A 255 21.94 -3.38 -1.21
CA GLY A 255 20.75 -3.42 -0.36
C GLY A 255 21.06 -2.87 1.04
N GLY A 256 20.01 -2.78 1.86
CA GLY A 256 20.04 -2.27 3.22
C GLY A 256 20.00 -0.75 3.31
N TYR A 257 19.88 -0.26 4.53
CA TYR A 257 19.86 1.16 4.92
C TYR A 257 20.79 1.40 6.11
N ASP A 258 21.97 0.77 6.10
CA ASP A 258 22.92 0.90 7.22
C ASP A 258 23.41 2.34 7.39
N MET A 259 23.49 3.09 6.27
CA MET A 259 23.87 4.52 6.20
C MET A 259 25.17 4.87 6.94
N ASP A 260 26.07 3.90 7.12
CA ASP A 260 27.43 4.12 7.59
C ASP A 260 28.40 4.36 6.42
N ASP A 261 29.63 4.77 6.73
CA ASP A 261 30.66 5.06 5.73
C ASP A 261 30.94 3.85 4.80
N ALA A 262 30.81 2.63 5.31
CA ALA A 262 31.05 1.42 4.53
C ALA A 262 29.92 1.17 3.52
N TRP A 263 28.67 1.40 3.93
CA TRP A 263 27.50 1.31 3.08
C TRP A 263 27.53 2.38 1.99
N PHE A 264 27.82 3.65 2.33
CA PHE A 264 28.01 4.70 1.33
C PHE A 264 29.17 4.42 0.38
N GLY A 265 30.24 3.78 0.87
CA GLY A 265 31.32 3.27 0.04
C GLY A 265 30.85 2.26 -1.02
N LYS A 266 29.93 1.35 -0.67
CA LYS A 266 29.32 0.41 -1.63
C LYS A 266 28.44 1.15 -2.64
N CYS A 267 27.66 2.13 -2.20
CA CYS A 267 26.83 2.93 -3.10
C CYS A 267 27.68 3.67 -4.15
N ALA A 268 28.75 4.32 -3.71
CA ALA A 268 29.69 4.99 -4.60
C ALA A 268 30.38 4.02 -5.56
N GLN A 269 30.78 2.83 -5.08
CA GLN A 269 31.36 1.79 -5.94
C GLN A 269 30.37 1.31 -7.01
N MET A 270 29.11 1.08 -6.62
CA MET A 270 28.07 0.65 -7.56
C MET A 270 27.84 1.69 -8.65
N ALA A 271 27.71 2.97 -8.29
CA ALA A 271 27.52 4.08 -9.23
C ALA A 271 28.69 4.25 -10.22
N GLN A 272 29.89 3.77 -9.87
CA GLN A 272 31.09 3.83 -10.70
C GLN A 272 31.36 2.53 -11.48
N THR A 273 30.41 1.59 -11.47
CA THR A 273 30.57 0.32 -12.20
C THR A 273 30.74 0.60 -13.70
N PRO A 274 31.76 0.01 -14.35
CA PRO A 274 31.96 0.19 -15.79
C PRO A 274 30.72 -0.20 -16.59
N ASP A 275 30.45 0.57 -17.66
CA ASP A 275 29.34 0.36 -18.59
C ASP A 275 27.93 0.44 -17.98
N LEU A 276 27.79 0.84 -16.71
CA LEU A 276 26.51 1.11 -16.07
C LEU A 276 25.76 2.21 -16.82
N GLU A 277 24.49 1.98 -17.13
CA GLU A 277 23.64 2.96 -17.80
C GLU A 277 22.55 3.51 -16.88
N VAL A 278 21.95 2.65 -16.05
CA VAL A 278 20.79 3.01 -15.22
C VAL A 278 20.86 2.33 -13.86
N ILE A 279 20.60 3.08 -12.80
CA ILE A 279 20.35 2.58 -11.44
C ILE A 279 18.83 2.51 -11.26
N LEU A 280 18.29 1.30 -11.17
CA LEU A 280 16.90 1.06 -10.82
C LEU A 280 16.79 0.94 -9.30
N ALA A 281 16.12 1.88 -8.67
CA ALA A 281 15.94 1.88 -7.23
C ALA A 281 14.53 1.42 -6.87
N VAL A 282 14.44 0.42 -5.99
CA VAL A 282 13.17 0.01 -5.38
C VAL A 282 12.61 1.07 -4.42
N GLY A 283 13.37 2.14 -4.14
CA GLY A 283 13.08 3.21 -3.17
C GLY A 283 13.71 4.54 -3.61
N ASN A 284 14.09 5.39 -2.65
CA ASN A 284 14.80 6.66 -2.81
C ASN A 284 16.22 6.56 -3.42
N GLY A 285 16.32 6.27 -4.71
CA GLY A 285 17.61 6.16 -5.40
C GLY A 285 18.39 7.48 -5.47
N SER A 286 17.74 8.59 -5.82
CA SER A 286 18.44 9.87 -6.02
C SER A 286 19.12 10.39 -4.75
N ASP A 287 18.56 10.11 -3.57
CA ASP A 287 19.11 10.53 -2.28
C ASP A 287 20.48 9.91 -2.01
N PHE A 288 20.72 8.69 -2.50
CA PHE A 288 21.95 7.95 -2.22
C PHE A 288 22.96 7.97 -3.38
N PHE A 289 22.47 8.04 -4.62
CA PHE A 289 23.31 7.91 -5.81
C PHE A 289 23.53 9.22 -6.55
N GLY A 290 22.68 10.26 -6.34
CA GLY A 290 22.70 11.49 -7.12
C GLY A 290 24.09 12.15 -7.17
N THR A 291 24.74 12.36 -6.02
CA THR A 291 26.09 12.93 -5.97
C THR A 291 27.14 12.04 -6.65
N ALA A 292 26.98 10.72 -6.59
CA ALA A 292 27.97 9.79 -7.16
C ALA A 292 27.92 9.73 -8.69
N ILE A 293 26.77 10.04 -9.30
CA ILE A 293 26.57 10.04 -10.76
C ILE A 293 26.57 11.44 -11.38
N GLU A 294 26.72 12.49 -10.59
CA GLU A 294 26.70 13.88 -11.07
C GLU A 294 27.74 14.09 -12.19
N GLY A 295 27.28 14.63 -13.33
CA GLY A 295 28.12 14.86 -14.50
C GLY A 295 28.45 13.61 -15.33
N THR A 296 27.86 12.46 -15.03
CA THR A 296 27.91 11.23 -15.85
C THR A 296 26.65 11.09 -16.71
N ASP A 297 26.66 10.11 -17.63
CA ASP A 297 25.48 9.74 -18.42
C ASP A 297 24.57 8.70 -17.73
N VAL A 298 24.93 8.26 -16.51
CA VAL A 298 24.14 7.29 -15.74
C VAL A 298 22.83 7.93 -15.29
N LYS A 299 21.72 7.18 -15.41
CA LYS A 299 20.39 7.61 -14.96
C LYS A 299 19.96 6.90 -13.69
N ILE A 300 19.07 7.54 -12.94
CA ILE A 300 18.39 6.94 -11.80
C ILE A 300 16.89 6.86 -12.13
N ALA A 301 16.29 5.74 -11.74
CA ALA A 301 14.86 5.56 -11.65
C ALA A 301 14.51 5.26 -10.20
N SER A 302 13.39 5.79 -9.68
CA SER A 302 13.05 5.62 -8.26
C SER A 302 11.56 5.40 -8.05
N VAL A 303 11.24 4.67 -6.96
CA VAL A 303 9.89 4.61 -6.39
C VAL A 303 9.95 5.32 -5.04
N ASP A 304 9.35 6.50 -4.91
CA ASP A 304 9.36 7.26 -3.65
C ASP A 304 8.25 8.31 -3.63
N ALA A 305 8.24 9.26 -2.69
CA ALA A 305 7.29 10.37 -2.67
C ALA A 305 7.64 11.50 -3.64
N TYR A 306 6.65 12.36 -3.92
CA TYR A 306 6.95 13.64 -4.56
C TYR A 306 7.55 14.63 -3.56
N ALA A 307 8.82 14.96 -3.74
CA ALA A 307 9.55 15.92 -2.94
C ALA A 307 10.40 16.85 -3.81
N GLU A 308 10.65 18.07 -3.35
CA GLU A 308 11.43 19.08 -4.08
C GLU A 308 12.82 18.57 -4.53
N SER A 309 13.45 17.70 -3.73
CA SER A 309 14.74 17.07 -4.08
C SER A 309 14.66 16.23 -5.36
N TYR A 310 13.56 15.49 -5.57
CA TYR A 310 13.36 14.70 -6.78
C TYR A 310 13.13 15.59 -8.00
N GLY A 311 12.38 16.69 -7.86
CA GLY A 311 12.24 17.69 -8.92
C GLY A 311 13.59 18.30 -9.32
N THR A 312 14.40 18.65 -8.33
CA THR A 312 15.78 19.13 -8.56
C THR A 312 16.63 18.07 -9.28
N ALA A 313 16.49 16.80 -8.91
CA ALA A 313 17.20 15.70 -9.56
C ALA A 313 16.74 15.48 -11.01
N MET A 314 15.45 15.70 -11.30
CA MET A 314 14.92 15.66 -12.67
C MET A 314 15.40 16.82 -13.52
N ASP A 315 15.36 18.05 -13.01
CA ASP A 315 15.90 19.23 -13.69
C ASP A 315 17.40 19.10 -13.99
N GLY A 316 18.14 18.47 -13.06
CA GLY A 316 19.55 18.15 -13.24
C GLY A 316 19.83 16.99 -14.21
N GLY A 317 18.79 16.30 -14.68
CA GLY A 317 18.90 15.15 -15.59
C GLY A 317 19.49 13.89 -14.96
N MET A 318 19.54 13.81 -13.62
CA MET A 318 20.01 12.63 -12.88
C MET A 318 18.90 11.59 -12.72
N LEU A 319 17.68 12.05 -12.46
CA LEU A 319 16.47 11.25 -12.34
C LEU A 319 15.60 11.51 -13.58
N ASP A 320 15.13 10.49 -14.27
CA ASP A 320 14.22 10.66 -15.41
C ASP A 320 13.01 9.71 -15.36
N TYR A 321 12.86 8.96 -14.27
CA TYR A 321 11.67 8.18 -13.95
C TYR A 321 11.41 8.19 -12.44
N LEU A 322 10.24 8.66 -12.02
CA LEU A 322 9.74 8.57 -10.64
C LEU A 322 8.36 7.96 -10.62
N ALA A 323 8.22 6.78 -9.99
CA ALA A 323 6.94 6.28 -9.52
C ALA A 323 6.66 6.88 -8.14
N GLY A 324 5.90 7.96 -8.13
CA GLY A 324 5.61 8.80 -6.99
C GLY A 324 4.43 8.32 -6.15
N LYS A 325 4.63 8.07 -4.84
CA LYS A 325 3.52 8.01 -3.88
C LYS A 325 3.05 9.41 -3.57
N PHE A 326 1.79 9.70 -3.87
CA PHE A 326 1.18 10.97 -3.51
C PHE A 326 0.67 10.92 -2.06
N SER A 327 0.94 11.97 -1.31
CA SER A 327 0.65 12.14 0.11
C SER A 327 -0.82 11.89 0.46
N ALA A 328 -1.75 12.37 -0.37
CA ALA A 328 -3.17 12.26 -0.08
C ALA A 328 -3.70 10.82 -0.16
N SER A 329 -2.95 9.89 -0.75
CA SER A 329 -3.32 8.47 -0.92
C SER A 329 -3.73 7.77 0.38
N ILE A 330 -3.33 8.30 1.54
CA ILE A 330 -3.72 7.77 2.86
C ILE A 330 -5.08 8.28 3.37
N GLY A 331 -5.74 9.17 2.63
CA GLY A 331 -7.07 9.69 2.96
C GLY A 331 -8.16 8.61 3.04
N PRO A 332 -8.27 7.70 2.06
CA PRO A 332 -9.28 6.62 2.10
C PRO A 332 -9.13 5.70 3.31
N ILE A 333 -7.92 5.28 3.67
CA ILE A 333 -7.73 4.41 4.86
C ILE A 333 -8.07 5.15 6.15
N PHE A 334 -7.77 6.44 6.23
CA PHE A 334 -8.26 7.29 7.31
C PHE A 334 -9.79 7.28 7.39
N ILE A 335 -10.51 7.48 6.26
CA ILE A 335 -11.98 7.49 6.26
C ILE A 335 -12.55 6.12 6.64
N ALA A 336 -12.02 5.01 6.10
CA ALA A 336 -12.44 3.66 6.48
C ALA A 336 -12.30 3.43 8.00
N THR A 337 -11.17 3.88 8.57
CA THR A 337 -10.89 3.76 10.00
C THR A 337 -11.81 4.65 10.84
N TYR A 338 -12.03 5.90 10.41
CA TYR A 338 -12.91 6.84 11.09
C TYR A 338 -14.35 6.33 11.11
N ARG A 339 -14.86 5.85 9.97
CA ARG A 339 -16.17 5.20 9.86
C ARG A 339 -16.34 4.03 10.81
N ALA A 340 -15.31 3.18 10.94
CA ALA A 340 -15.34 2.04 11.84
C ALA A 340 -15.53 2.48 13.31
N VAL A 341 -14.80 3.50 13.75
CA VAL A 341 -14.97 4.08 15.11
C VAL A 341 -16.36 4.69 15.29
N LEU A 342 -16.92 5.31 14.25
CA LEU A 342 -18.27 5.89 14.27
C LEU A 342 -19.40 4.85 14.19
N GLY A 343 -19.08 3.55 14.18
CA GLY A 343 -20.05 2.47 14.19
C GLY A 343 -20.61 2.12 12.81
N SER A 344 -19.97 2.55 11.73
CA SER A 344 -20.35 2.24 10.35
C SER A 344 -19.16 1.68 9.56
N PRO A 345 -18.51 0.59 10.02
CA PRO A 345 -17.35 0.03 9.34
C PRO A 345 -17.74 -0.37 7.91
N ILE A 346 -16.86 -0.04 6.98
CA ILE A 346 -16.98 -0.53 5.60
C ILE A 346 -16.38 -1.94 5.54
N ARG A 347 -17.10 -2.84 4.86
CA ARG A 347 -16.73 -4.24 4.67
C ARG A 347 -17.00 -4.63 3.22
N THR A 348 -16.35 -5.68 2.74
CA THR A 348 -16.71 -6.29 1.44
C THR A 348 -18.14 -6.82 1.47
N GLU A 349 -18.68 -7.22 0.31
CA GLU A 349 -20.01 -7.85 0.23
C GLU A 349 -20.13 -9.12 1.11
N ASP A 350 -19.02 -9.83 1.31
CA ASP A 350 -18.93 -11.02 2.17
C ASP A 350 -18.72 -10.68 3.66
N GLY A 351 -18.66 -9.40 4.02
CA GLY A 351 -18.43 -8.94 5.39
C GLY A 351 -16.96 -8.90 5.81
N ASN A 352 -16.02 -8.98 4.87
CA ASN A 352 -14.59 -9.02 5.16
C ASN A 352 -13.97 -7.62 5.30
N ALA A 353 -12.81 -7.54 5.96
CA ALA A 353 -11.92 -6.38 5.99
C ALA A 353 -11.46 -5.98 4.57
N LEU A 354 -11.11 -4.70 4.40
CA LEU A 354 -10.67 -4.18 3.12
C LEU A 354 -9.31 -4.77 2.69
N ALA A 355 -9.17 -5.02 1.40
CA ALA A 355 -7.88 -5.26 0.73
C ALA A 355 -7.94 -4.53 -0.62
N LEU A 356 -7.87 -3.20 -0.57
CA LEU A 356 -8.02 -2.36 -1.77
C LEU A 356 -6.66 -1.84 -2.22
N SER A 357 -6.44 -1.84 -3.53
CA SER A 357 -5.17 -1.43 -4.11
C SER A 357 -5.24 -0.01 -4.69
N GLN A 358 -4.20 0.77 -4.44
CA GLN A 358 -3.91 2.03 -5.15
C GLN A 358 -2.43 2.07 -5.52
N GLY A 359 -2.07 2.79 -6.58
CA GLY A 359 -0.71 2.80 -7.12
C GLY A 359 -0.04 4.16 -7.08
N TYR A 360 0.88 4.34 -8.02
CA TYR A 360 1.77 5.48 -8.12
C TYR A 360 1.32 6.42 -9.23
N TRP A 361 1.67 7.70 -9.10
CA TRP A 361 1.73 8.59 -10.25
C TRP A 361 3.13 8.49 -10.84
N VAL A 362 3.26 8.32 -12.16
CA VAL A 362 4.56 8.15 -12.80
C VAL A 362 4.92 9.40 -13.56
N ALA A 363 5.99 10.08 -13.14
CA ALA A 363 6.59 11.19 -13.85
C ALA A 363 7.84 10.72 -14.61
N THR A 364 7.88 11.02 -15.91
CA THR A 364 9.03 10.72 -16.79
C THR A 364 9.67 11.98 -17.37
N SER A 365 9.22 13.15 -16.92
CA SER A 365 9.82 14.44 -17.26
C SER A 365 9.70 15.44 -16.10
N PRO A 366 10.54 16.49 -16.07
CA PRO A 366 10.43 17.57 -15.10
C PRO A 366 9.07 18.29 -15.13
N GLU A 367 8.46 18.40 -16.31
CA GLU A 367 7.13 19.02 -16.47
C GLU A 367 6.02 18.17 -15.83
N GLU A 368 6.02 16.86 -16.07
CA GLU A 368 5.07 15.93 -15.43
C GLU A 368 5.27 15.93 -13.91
N PHE A 369 6.52 15.88 -13.45
CA PHE A 369 6.83 15.97 -12.03
C PHE A 369 6.28 17.25 -11.42
N SER A 370 6.51 18.40 -12.07
CA SER A 370 6.07 19.70 -11.58
C SER A 370 4.54 19.79 -11.50
N GLU A 371 3.83 19.21 -12.47
CA GLU A 371 2.36 19.13 -12.48
C GLU A 371 1.85 18.30 -11.29
N TYR A 372 2.42 17.12 -11.07
CA TYR A 372 2.01 16.23 -10.00
C TYR A 372 2.37 16.77 -8.61
N TYR A 373 3.59 17.27 -8.44
CA TYR A 373 4.06 17.82 -7.18
C TYR A 373 3.27 19.07 -6.76
N ALA A 374 2.84 19.91 -7.70
CA ALA A 374 2.01 21.07 -7.38
C ALA A 374 0.67 20.69 -6.73
N VAL A 375 0.09 19.55 -7.12
CA VAL A 375 -1.12 19.01 -6.49
C VAL A 375 -0.78 18.29 -5.19
N ASP A 376 0.25 17.45 -5.19
CA ASP A 376 0.58 16.61 -4.05
C ASP A 376 1.04 17.41 -2.82
N SER A 377 1.87 18.44 -3.03
CA SER A 377 2.41 19.28 -1.96
C SER A 377 1.39 20.27 -1.35
N SER A 378 0.18 20.35 -1.91
CA SER A 378 -0.83 21.31 -1.50
C SER A 378 -1.57 20.87 -0.24
N VAL A 379 -1.37 21.59 0.87
CA VAL A 379 -2.15 21.40 2.11
C VAL A 379 -3.52 22.09 2.07
N ASP A 380 -3.74 23.03 1.14
CA ASP A 380 -5.03 23.73 1.01
C ASP A 380 -5.96 23.02 0.03
N SER A 381 -5.40 22.37 -0.99
CA SER A 381 -6.13 21.66 -2.05
C SER A 381 -5.37 20.40 -2.44
N PRO A 382 -5.25 19.42 -1.53
CA PRO A 382 -4.57 18.16 -1.81
C PRO A 382 -5.36 17.33 -2.84
N ALA A 383 -4.70 16.31 -3.40
CA ALA A 383 -5.28 15.43 -4.41
C ALA A 383 -6.64 14.85 -4.00
N TYR A 384 -6.73 14.32 -2.77
CA TYR A 384 -8.00 13.94 -2.15
C TYR A 384 -8.50 15.04 -1.23
N THR A 385 -9.45 15.81 -1.76
CA THR A 385 -10.09 16.91 -1.05
C THR A 385 -11.11 16.42 -0.02
N LYS A 386 -11.51 17.30 0.90
CA LYS A 386 -12.57 17.02 1.88
C LYS A 386 -13.87 16.56 1.20
N GLY A 387 -14.28 17.20 0.10
CA GLY A 387 -15.52 16.85 -0.59
C GLY A 387 -15.52 15.40 -1.11
N MET A 388 -14.38 14.95 -1.65
CA MET A 388 -14.20 13.56 -2.08
C MET A 388 -14.25 12.61 -0.89
N LEU A 389 -13.49 12.91 0.17
CA LEU A 389 -13.43 12.09 1.38
C LEU A 389 -14.77 12.02 2.14
N ASP A 390 -15.54 13.11 2.16
CA ASP A 390 -16.89 13.13 2.71
C ASP A 390 -17.83 12.18 1.96
N GLY A 391 -17.66 12.07 0.64
CA GLY A 391 -18.38 11.10 -0.18
C GLY A 391 -18.14 9.66 0.29
N LEU A 392 -16.94 9.36 0.78
CA LEU A 392 -16.57 8.03 1.28
C LEU A 392 -17.16 7.72 2.66
N LEU A 393 -17.60 8.71 3.45
CA LEU A 393 -18.19 8.48 4.78
C LEU A 393 -19.47 7.63 4.72
N THR A 394 -20.23 7.76 3.64
CA THR A 394 -21.52 7.07 3.45
C THR A 394 -21.55 6.14 2.25
N ALA A 395 -20.44 5.99 1.54
CA ALA A 395 -20.31 5.11 0.39
C ALA A 395 -20.52 3.62 0.78
N ASP A 396 -21.17 2.88 -0.11
CA ASP A 396 -21.14 1.42 -0.11
C ASP A 396 -19.76 0.91 -0.54
N TYR A 397 -19.54 -0.40 -0.39
CA TYR A 397 -18.26 -1.03 -0.74
C TYR A 397 -17.87 -0.78 -2.20
N ALA A 398 -18.78 -1.01 -3.14
CA ALA A 398 -18.50 -0.88 -4.56
C ALA A 398 -18.09 0.55 -4.95
N SER A 399 -18.75 1.57 -4.39
CA SER A 399 -18.40 2.97 -4.65
C SER A 399 -17.07 3.35 -4.00
N PHE A 400 -16.80 2.84 -2.80
CA PHE A 400 -15.54 3.08 -2.11
C PHE A 400 -14.36 2.40 -2.83
N GLU A 401 -14.50 1.14 -3.22
CA GLU A 401 -13.52 0.39 -4.02
C GLU A 401 -13.24 1.08 -5.34
N LYS A 402 -14.28 1.54 -6.04
CA LYS A 402 -14.15 2.29 -7.29
C LYS A 402 -13.33 3.57 -7.09
N PHE A 403 -13.60 4.33 -6.02
CA PHE A 403 -12.83 5.53 -5.71
C PHE A 403 -11.35 5.22 -5.48
N VAL A 404 -11.06 4.23 -4.62
CA VAL A 404 -9.67 3.85 -4.30
C VAL A 404 -8.92 3.35 -5.53
N SER A 405 -9.60 2.61 -6.41
CA SER A 405 -9.00 2.07 -7.64
C SER A 405 -8.77 3.14 -8.72
N ALA A 406 -9.49 4.27 -8.66
CA ALA A 406 -9.35 5.40 -9.59
C ALA A 406 -8.28 6.40 -9.10
N TYR A 407 -7.09 5.89 -8.80
CA TYR A 407 -6.00 6.68 -8.23
C TYR A 407 -5.14 7.42 -9.25
N GLY A 408 -5.39 7.25 -10.56
CA GLY A 408 -4.62 7.93 -11.59
C GLY A 408 -4.74 9.45 -11.47
N PHE A 409 -3.64 10.18 -11.69
CA PHE A 409 -3.63 11.64 -11.54
C PHE A 409 -4.80 12.31 -12.27
N LYS A 410 -5.05 11.91 -13.53
CA LYS A 410 -6.15 12.45 -14.34
C LYS A 410 -7.53 12.08 -13.77
N ASP A 411 -7.69 10.85 -13.30
CA ASP A 411 -8.96 10.38 -12.72
C ASP A 411 -9.33 11.23 -11.50
N ILE A 412 -8.34 11.48 -10.63
CA ILE A 412 -8.51 12.33 -9.43
C ILE A 412 -8.82 13.77 -9.81
N GLN A 413 -8.12 14.34 -10.79
CA GLN A 413 -8.37 15.71 -11.26
C GLN A 413 -9.73 15.87 -11.96
N GLU A 414 -10.29 14.80 -12.54
CA GLU A 414 -11.65 14.79 -13.10
C GLU A 414 -12.71 14.74 -12.00
N GLU A 415 -12.49 13.96 -10.94
CA GLU A 415 -13.40 13.88 -9.79
C GLU A 415 -13.41 15.17 -8.94
N ALA A 416 -12.36 15.98 -9.02
CA ALA A 416 -12.27 17.27 -8.31
C ALA A 416 -13.11 18.41 -8.90
N LYS A 417 -13.69 18.24 -10.10
CA LYS A 417 -14.45 19.26 -10.82
C LYS A 417 -15.95 19.08 -10.64
#